data_AF-A0A6J5CMI8-F1
#
_entry.id   AF-A0A6J5CMI8-F1
#
_cell.length_a   1.000
_cell.length_b   1.000
_cell.length_c   1.000
_cell.angle_alpha   90.00
_cell.angle_beta   90.00
_cell.angle_gamma   90.00
#
_symmetry.space_group_name_H-M   'P 1'
#
loop_
_entity.id
_entity.type
_entity.pdbx_description
1 polymer ?
#
loop_
_entity_poly.entity_id
_entity_poly.type
_entity_poly.pdbx_seq_one_letter_code
_entity_poly.pdbx_strand_id
1 'polypeptide(L)'
;MTQIDTLVEDVSQLYTALGRTGIQAFDALGVTDPEPVADLLATHESRDIAGKWLVRRMAAFGGFSALEMLSQGERDAVMSVLHIIRESMRE
;
A
#
# COMPACT_ATOMS: atom_id res chain seq x y z
N MET A 1 12.33 -32.18 2.79
CA MET A 1 11.52 -30.95 2.73
C MET A 1 10.15 -31.31 3.29
N THR A 2 9.72 -30.64 4.36
CA THR A 2 8.42 -30.90 5.00
C THR A 2 7.30 -30.14 4.30
N GLN A 3 6.04 -30.53 4.53
CA GLN A 3 4.87 -29.80 4.03
C GLN A 3 4.85 -28.34 4.54
N ILE A 4 5.33 -28.09 5.76
CA ILE A 4 5.43 -26.76 6.35
C ILE A 4 6.44 -25.91 5.57
N ASP A 5 7.59 -26.47 5.20
CA ASP A 5 8.61 -25.74 4.42
C ASP A 5 8.05 -25.27 3.07
N THR A 6 7.24 -26.11 2.41
CA THR A 6 6.59 -25.76 1.14
C THR A 6 5.58 -24.62 1.34
N LEU A 7 4.75 -24.68 2.39
CA LEU A 7 3.78 -23.62 2.68
C LEU A 7 4.47 -22.29 3.03
N VAL A 8 5.60 -22.33 3.73
CA VAL A 8 6.40 -21.13 4.03
C VAL A 8 6.96 -20.51 2.75
N GLU A 9 7.42 -21.34 1.81
CA GLU A 9 7.89 -20.89 0.51
C GLU A 9 6.75 -20.25 -0.30
N ASP A 10 5.58 -20.90 -0.38
CA ASP A 10 4.40 -20.38 -1.07
C ASP A 10 3.97 -19.02 -0.50
N VAL A 11 3.89 -18.90 0.81
CA VAL A 11 3.56 -17.64 1.50
C VAL A 11 4.60 -16.56 1.20
N SER A 12 5.88 -16.90 1.18
CA SER A 12 6.96 -15.96 0.86
C SER A 12 6.87 -15.46 -0.58
N GLN A 13 6.54 -16.34 -1.52
CA GLN A 13 6.32 -15.98 -2.93
C GLN A 13 5.10 -15.06 -3.09
N LEU A 14 4.00 -15.34 -2.38
CA LEU A 14 2.80 -14.49 -2.37
C LEU A 14 3.09 -13.09 -1.84
N TYR A 15 3.79 -12.96 -0.71
CA TYR A 15 4.18 -11.64 -0.19
C TYR A 15 5.11 -10.89 -1.14
N THR A 16 6.01 -11.60 -1.82
CA THR A 16 6.90 -11.01 -2.82
C THR A 16 6.12 -10.51 -4.05
N ALA A 17 5.13 -11.27 -4.51
CA ALA A 17 4.25 -10.86 -5.61
C ALA A 17 3.37 -9.65 -5.21
N LEU A 18 2.86 -9.64 -3.98
CA LEU A 18 2.07 -8.54 -3.44
C LEU A 18 2.89 -7.25 -3.35
N GLY A 19 4.13 -7.33 -2.85
CA GLY A 19 5.04 -6.18 -2.81
C GLY A 19 5.33 -5.61 -4.20
N ARG A 20 5.57 -6.48 -5.19
CA ARG A 20 5.75 -6.04 -6.60
C ARG A 20 4.50 -5.35 -7.15
N THR A 21 3.32 -5.86 -6.85
CA THR A 21 2.04 -5.25 -7.24
C THR A 21 1.89 -3.86 -6.64
N GLY A 22 2.25 -3.69 -5.36
CA GLY A 22 2.22 -2.41 -4.69
C GLY A 22 3.15 -1.36 -5.32
N ILE A 23 4.35 -1.76 -5.72
CA ILE A 23 5.29 -0.88 -6.43
C ILE A 23 4.73 -0.49 -7.81
N GLN A 24 4.18 -1.44 -8.56
CA GLN A 24 3.56 -1.17 -9.85
C GLN A 24 2.37 -0.21 -9.73
N ALA A 25 1.54 -0.38 -8.70
CA ALA A 25 0.43 0.52 -8.41
C ALA A 25 0.92 1.93 -8.08
N PHE A 26 1.97 2.05 -7.25
CA PHE A 26 2.60 3.32 -6.93
C PHE A 26 3.10 4.04 -8.20
N ASP A 27 3.77 3.32 -9.11
CA ASP A 27 4.26 3.90 -10.37
C ASP A 27 3.10 4.33 -11.29
N ALA A 28 2.05 3.52 -11.38
CA ALA A 28 0.87 3.82 -12.18
C ALA A 28 0.12 5.06 -11.67
N LEU A 29 0.00 5.20 -10.34
CA LEU A 29 -0.52 6.41 -9.71
C LEU A 29 0.35 7.62 -10.06
N GLY A 30 1.69 7.48 -10.04
CA GLY A 30 2.59 8.58 -10.39
C GLY A 30 2.36 9.15 -11.80
N VAL A 31 1.83 8.36 -12.72
CA VAL A 31 1.48 8.78 -14.09
C VAL A 31 0.07 9.35 -14.17
N THR A 32 -0.87 8.83 -13.39
CA THR A 32 -2.32 9.10 -13.54
C THR A 32 -2.86 10.12 -12.54
N ASP A 33 -2.34 10.12 -11.32
CA ASP A 33 -2.68 11.01 -10.21
C ASP A 33 -1.44 11.15 -9.29
N PRO A 34 -0.56 12.14 -9.54
CA PRO A 34 0.72 12.25 -8.85
C PRO A 34 0.61 12.79 -7.42
N GLU A 35 -0.50 13.40 -7.03
CA GLU A 35 -0.68 13.99 -5.70
C GLU A 35 -0.64 12.93 -4.57
N PRO A 36 -1.39 11.80 -4.65
CA PRO A 36 -1.27 10.71 -3.70
C PRO A 36 0.15 10.15 -3.58
N VAL A 37 0.91 10.14 -4.67
CA VAL A 37 2.30 9.66 -4.67
C VAL A 37 3.21 10.58 -3.88
N ALA A 38 3.05 11.90 -4.02
CA ALA A 38 3.79 12.88 -3.24
C ALA A 38 3.51 12.71 -1.74
N ASP A 39 2.24 12.56 -1.35
CA ASP A 39 1.85 12.37 0.04
C ASP A 39 2.29 11.01 0.62
N LEU A 40 2.28 9.95 -0.19
CA LEU A 40 2.82 8.63 0.19
C LEU A 40 4.32 8.70 0.45
N LEU A 41 5.08 9.38 -0.40
CA LEU A 41 6.53 9.55 -0.20
C LEU A 41 6.84 10.45 1.00
N ALA A 42 6.05 11.50 1.21
CA ALA A 42 6.18 12.36 2.38
C ALA A 42 5.88 11.62 3.69
N THR A 43 5.03 10.58 3.66
CA THR A 43 4.64 9.80 4.83
C THR A 43 5.55 8.60 5.09
N HIS A 44 6.01 7.91 4.04
CA HIS A 44 6.71 6.63 4.17
C HIS A 44 8.19 6.66 3.79
N GLU A 45 8.68 7.78 3.24
CA GLU A 45 10.09 8.04 2.85
C GLU A 45 10.72 7.02 1.89
N SER A 46 9.95 6.03 1.43
CA SER A 46 10.42 4.93 0.60
C SER A 46 9.31 4.45 -0.31
N ARG A 47 9.62 4.37 -1.60
CA ARG A 47 8.76 3.78 -2.63
C ARG A 47 8.34 2.35 -2.28
N ASP A 48 9.24 1.57 -1.68
CA ASP A 48 8.97 0.17 -1.33
C ASP A 48 7.97 0.07 -0.17
N ILE A 49 8.10 0.95 0.83
CA ILE A 49 7.18 1.02 1.98
C ILE A 49 5.82 1.56 1.54
N ALA A 50 5.80 2.62 0.73
CA ALA A 50 4.57 3.18 0.16
C ALA A 50 3.83 2.14 -0.70
N GLY A 51 4.55 1.41 -1.56
CA GLY A 51 3.97 0.33 -2.37
C GLY A 51 3.34 -0.76 -1.51
N LYS A 52 4.03 -1.22 -0.46
CA LYS A 52 3.48 -2.20 0.50
C LYS A 52 2.25 -1.67 1.23
N TRP A 53 2.25 -0.39 1.60
CA TRP A 53 1.11 0.24 2.27
C TRP A 53 -0.14 0.25 1.37
N LEU A 54 0.03 0.57 0.08
CA LEU A 54 -1.07 0.63 -0.89
C LEU A 54 -1.88 -0.67 -0.98
N VAL A 55 -1.22 -1.82 -0.89
CA VAL A 55 -1.83 -3.16 -1.06
C VAL A 55 -2.16 -3.84 0.26
N ARG A 56 -1.83 -3.22 1.40
CA ARG A 56 -2.13 -3.76 2.73
C ARG A 56 -3.61 -3.55 3.05
N ARG A 57 -4.27 -4.58 3.58
CA ARG A 57 -5.62 -4.46 4.13
C ARG A 57 -5.63 -3.64 5.41
N MET A 58 -6.54 -2.69 5.51
CA MET A 58 -6.61 -1.74 6.61
C MET A 58 -8.01 -1.66 7.20
N ALA A 59 -8.10 -1.65 8.54
CA ALA A 59 -9.36 -1.47 9.25
C ALA A 59 -10.00 -0.10 8.95
N ALA A 60 -9.19 0.93 8.73
CA ALA A 60 -9.64 2.26 8.31
C ALA A 60 -10.40 2.25 6.97
N PHE A 61 -10.20 1.22 6.15
CA PHE A 61 -10.91 1.01 4.89
C PHE A 61 -11.86 -0.20 4.96
N GLY A 62 -12.34 -0.58 6.14
CA GLY A 62 -13.28 -1.70 6.29
C GLY A 62 -12.69 -3.06 5.89
N GLY A 63 -11.36 -3.21 5.90
CA GLY A 63 -10.67 -4.42 5.48
C GLY A 63 -10.22 -4.42 4.02
N PHE A 64 -10.51 -3.37 3.25
CA PHE A 64 -9.93 -3.15 1.93
C PHE A 64 -8.51 -2.53 2.04
N SER A 65 -7.78 -2.56 0.93
CA SER A 65 -6.51 -1.87 0.75
C SER A 65 -6.72 -0.47 0.15
N ALA A 66 -5.74 0.43 0.29
CA ALA A 66 -5.82 1.75 -0.31
C ALA A 66 -5.95 1.68 -1.84
N LEU A 67 -5.28 0.72 -2.47
CA LEU A 67 -5.38 0.50 -3.91
C LEU A 67 -6.82 0.14 -4.35
N GLU A 68 -7.50 -0.71 -3.58
CA GLU A 68 -8.92 -1.03 -3.83
C GLU A 68 -9.79 0.21 -3.68
N MET A 69 -9.58 1.02 -2.63
CA MET A 69 -10.31 2.29 -2.43
C MET A 69 -10.10 3.25 -3.60
N LEU A 70 -8.85 3.43 -4.06
CA LEU A 70 -8.52 4.27 -5.21
C LEU A 70 -9.21 3.79 -6.49
N SER A 71 -9.25 2.47 -6.73
CA SER A 71 -9.96 1.90 -7.88
C SER A 71 -11.48 2.12 -7.85
N GLN A 72 -12.05 2.34 -6.67
CA GLN A 72 -13.47 2.64 -6.46
C GLN A 72 -13.78 4.14 -6.54
N GLY A 73 -12.75 4.98 -6.71
CA GLY A 73 -12.89 6.44 -6.72
C GLY A 73 -12.91 7.08 -5.32
N GLU A 74 -12.66 6.31 -4.27
CA GLU A 74 -12.64 6.76 -2.86
C GLU A 74 -11.31 7.43 -2.48
N ARG A 75 -10.83 8.32 -3.35
CA ARG A 75 -9.54 9.00 -3.22
C ARG A 75 -9.44 9.81 -1.93
N ASP A 76 -10.48 10.58 -1.62
CA ASP A 76 -10.48 11.46 -0.45
C ASP A 76 -10.37 10.67 0.87
N ALA A 77 -10.95 9.47 0.91
CA ALA A 77 -10.81 8.57 2.06
C ALA A 77 -9.35 8.13 2.23
N VAL A 78 -8.65 7.80 1.14
CA VAL A 78 -7.23 7.41 1.17
C VAL A 78 -6.35 8.58 1.61
N MET A 79 -6.58 9.78 1.05
CA MET A 79 -5.83 10.99 1.40
C MET A 79 -6.05 11.40 2.86
N SER A 80 -7.28 11.27 3.36
CA SER A 80 -7.60 11.53 4.77
C SER A 80 -6.82 10.61 5.71
N VAL A 81 -6.74 9.31 5.41
CA VAL A 81 -5.95 8.37 6.21
C VAL A 81 -4.46 8.66 6.13
N LEU A 82 -3.92 8.99 4.95
CA LEU A 82 -2.51 9.39 4.82
C LEU A 82 -2.19 10.64 5.64
N HIS A 83 -3.10 11.63 5.62
CA HIS A 83 -2.96 12.83 6.42
C HIS A 83 -2.91 12.51 7.92
N ILE A 84 -3.83 11.67 8.42
CA ILE A 84 -3.85 11.25 9.83
C ILE A 84 -2.53 10.57 10.22
N ILE A 85 -2.03 9.63 9.41
CA ILE A 85 -0.77 8.94 9.68
C ILE A 85 0.38 9.95 9.78
N ARG A 86 0.45 10.90 8.84
CA ARG A 86 1.52 11.91 8.81
C ARG A 86 1.49 12.82 10.03
N GLU A 87 0.31 13.25 10.47
CA GLU A 87 0.18 14.08 11.67
C GLU A 87 0.55 13.29 12.93
N SER A 88 0.16 12.01 13.05
CA SER A 88 0.57 11.15 14.17
C SER A 88 2.06 10.86 14.25
N MET A 89 2.83 11.04 13.18
CA MET A 89 4.30 10.89 13.19
C MET A 89 5.04 12.15 13.65
N ARG A 90 4.34 13.29 13.78
CA ARG A 90 4.94 14.58 14.20
C ARG A 90 4.82 14.85 15.69
N GLU A 91 3.96 14.12 16.39
CA GLU A 91 3.79 14.14 17.85
C GLU A 91 4.81 13.23 18.55
#